data_AF-A0AAW9II70-F1
#
_entry.id   AF-A0AAW9II70-F1
#
_cell.length_a   1.000
_cell.length_b   1.000
_cell.length_c   1.000
_cell.angle_alpha   90.00
_cell.angle_beta   90.00
_cell.angle_gamma   90.00
#
_symmetry.space_group_name_H-M   'P 1'
#
loop_
_entity.id
_entity.type
_entity.pdbx_description
1 polymer ?
#
loop_
_entity_poly.entity_id
_entity_poly.type
_entity_poly.pdbx_seq_one_letter_code
_entity_poly.pdbx_strand_id
1 'polypeptide(L)'
;YDVLTSDASLREVILKSELVQNLFIAPSTMELAGAEVEIIGKENRELILTNKIKEIEDEYDFIFIDCPPSLGVLTINALTSVESVLIPIQCEFYALEGVGQLINTVQLVRKSLNKDLEIEGVVMTMYDYRT
;
A
#
# COMPACT_ATOMS: atom_id res chain seq x y z
N TYR A 1 8.10 -9.92 4.31
CA TYR A 1 7.73 -10.28 5.69
C TYR A 1 8.72 -9.66 6.66
N ASP A 2 10.01 -10.01 6.57
CA ASP A 2 11.05 -9.55 7.51
C ASP A 2 11.20 -8.03 7.61
N VAL A 3 10.96 -7.29 6.53
CA VAL A 3 10.96 -5.81 6.54
C VAL A 3 9.93 -5.24 7.54
N LEU A 4 8.81 -5.92 7.76
CA LEU A 4 7.75 -5.48 8.67
C LEU A 4 7.86 -6.11 10.06
N THR A 5 8.33 -7.35 10.15
CA THR A 5 8.34 -8.13 11.40
C THR A 5 9.68 -8.09 12.12
N SER A 6 10.77 -7.84 11.40
CA SER A 6 12.15 -7.87 11.91
C SER A 6 12.87 -6.56 11.56
N ASP A 7 14.20 -6.56 11.67
CA ASP A 7 15.05 -5.38 11.41
C ASP A 7 15.60 -5.31 9.98
N ALA A 8 15.15 -6.17 9.06
CA ALA A 8 15.59 -6.14 7.67
C ALA A 8 15.28 -4.79 7.00
N SER A 9 16.21 -4.29 6.20
CA SER A 9 16.02 -3.06 5.43
C SER A 9 15.34 -3.33 4.09
N LEU A 10 14.69 -2.32 3.48
CA LEU A 10 14.15 -2.47 2.13
C LEU A 10 15.26 -2.71 1.09
N ARG A 11 16.45 -2.13 1.30
CA ARG A 11 17.61 -2.28 0.40
C ARG A 11 18.07 -3.73 0.25
N GLU A 12 17.92 -4.54 1.29
CA GLU A 12 18.31 -5.96 1.28
C GLU A 12 17.39 -6.82 0.40
N VAL A 13 16.13 -6.41 0.22
CA VAL A 13 15.12 -7.21 -0.48
C VAL A 13 14.75 -6.67 -1.85
N ILE A 14 15.12 -5.42 -2.16
CA ILE A 14 14.82 -4.82 -3.46
C ILE A 14 15.64 -5.50 -4.56
N LEU A 15 14.94 -5.96 -5.58
CA LEU A 15 15.50 -6.59 -6.77
C LEU A 15 15.33 -5.66 -7.97
N LYS A 16 16.36 -5.56 -8.80
CA LYS A 16 16.29 -4.87 -10.09
C LYS A 16 15.62 -5.78 -11.13
N SER A 17 14.68 -5.25 -11.89
CA SER A 17 14.08 -5.97 -13.02
C SER A 17 15.11 -6.20 -14.12
N GLU A 18 15.16 -7.43 -14.65
CA GLU A 18 16.01 -7.78 -15.79
C GLU A 18 15.39 -7.33 -17.13
N LEU A 19 14.06 -7.15 -17.17
CA LEU A 19 13.31 -6.88 -18.40
C LEU A 19 13.03 -5.40 -18.63
N VAL A 20 12.91 -4.62 -17.56
CA VAL A 20 12.49 -3.21 -17.62
C VAL A 20 13.55 -2.35 -16.94
N GLN A 21 14.08 -1.38 -17.68
CA GLN A 21 15.05 -0.42 -17.13
C GLN A 21 14.37 0.47 -16.08
N ASN A 22 15.14 0.82 -15.03
CA ASN A 22 14.69 1.66 -13.92
C ASN A 22 13.47 1.11 -13.15
N LEU A 23 13.16 -0.19 -13.29
CA LEU A 23 12.16 -0.86 -12.48
C LEU A 23 12.84 -1.71 -11.41
N PHE A 24 12.43 -1.49 -10.17
CA PHE A 24 12.89 -2.19 -8.99
C PHE A 24 11.67 -2.67 -8.20
N ILE A 25 11.80 -3.83 -7.55
CA ILE A 25 10.67 -4.50 -6.89
C ILE A 25 11.15 -5.01 -5.54
N ALA A 26 10.44 -4.62 -4.47
CA ALA A 26 10.47 -5.34 -3.20
C ALA A 26 9.39 -6.43 -3.25
N PRO A 27 9.75 -7.72 -3.43
CA PRO A 27 8.78 -8.77 -3.65
C PRO A 27 8.02 -9.12 -2.37
N SER A 28 6.82 -9.66 -2.52
CA SER A 28 6.05 -10.27 -1.44
C SER A 28 6.04 -11.79 -1.57
N THR A 29 5.94 -12.48 -0.43
CA THR A 29 5.71 -13.92 -0.33
C THR A 29 4.42 -14.17 0.43
N MET A 30 3.90 -15.40 0.40
CA MET A 30 2.71 -15.78 1.19
C MET A 30 2.87 -15.50 2.68
N GLU A 31 4.10 -15.50 3.20
CA GLU A 31 4.41 -15.22 4.60
C GLU A 31 4.01 -13.79 5.01
N LEU A 32 3.90 -12.84 4.07
CA LEU A 32 3.46 -11.48 4.38
C LEU A 32 2.07 -11.45 5.03
N ALA A 33 1.20 -12.42 4.75
CA ALA A 33 -0.08 -12.56 5.44
C ALA A 33 0.09 -12.85 6.95
N GLY A 34 1.16 -13.55 7.34
CA GLY A 34 1.51 -13.79 8.75
C GLY A 34 2.03 -12.55 9.46
N ALA A 35 2.66 -11.61 8.72
CA ALA A 35 3.15 -10.35 9.30
C ALA A 35 2.02 -9.55 9.94
N GLU A 36 0.82 -9.58 9.35
CA GLU A 36 -0.33 -8.85 9.86
C GLU A 36 -0.68 -9.27 11.30
N VAL A 37 -0.61 -10.57 11.62
CA VAL A 37 -0.90 -11.08 12.96
C VAL A 37 0.22 -10.72 13.93
N GLU A 38 1.47 -10.80 13.48
CA GLU A 38 2.64 -10.60 14.34
C GLU A 38 2.83 -9.14 14.75
N ILE A 39 2.61 -8.19 13.84
CA ILE A 39 2.81 -6.77 14.13
C ILE A 39 1.65 -6.14 14.91
N ILE A 40 0.54 -6.85 15.15
CA ILE A 40 -0.60 -6.34 15.93
C ILE A 40 -0.19 -5.85 17.31
N GLY A 41 0.77 -6.50 17.98
CA GLY A 41 1.21 -6.10 19.32
C GLY A 41 2.28 -5.02 19.35
N LYS A 42 2.82 -4.60 18.19
CA LYS A 42 3.91 -3.63 18.13
C LYS A 42 3.39 -2.20 18.33
N GLU A 43 4.15 -1.40 19.07
CA GLU A 43 3.92 0.04 19.12
C GLU A 43 4.14 0.65 17.74
N ASN A 44 3.30 1.63 17.38
CA ASN A 44 3.37 2.33 16.09
C ASN A 44 3.36 1.38 14.88
N ARG A 45 2.65 0.24 14.98
CA ARG A 45 2.60 -0.81 13.94
C ARG A 45 2.17 -0.31 12.57
N GLU A 46 1.39 0.77 12.53
CA GLU A 46 0.93 1.46 11.32
C GLU A 46 2.00 2.31 10.63
N LEU A 47 3.10 2.63 11.32
CA LEU A 47 4.22 3.44 10.82
C LEU A 47 5.43 2.61 10.42
N ILE A 48 5.36 1.27 10.53
CA ILE A 48 6.51 0.41 10.26
C ILE A 48 7.00 0.59 8.83
N LEU A 49 6.10 0.49 7.85
CA LEU A 49 6.47 0.66 6.45
C LEU A 49 6.94 2.09 6.14
N THR A 50 6.33 3.10 6.76
CA THR A 50 6.71 4.51 6.58
C THR A 50 8.17 4.73 6.98
N ASN A 51 8.57 4.17 8.13
CA ASN A 51 9.96 4.29 8.60
C ASN A 51 10.93 3.58 7.67
N LYS A 52 10.57 2.42 7.12
CA LYS A 52 11.39 1.68 6.16
C LYS A 52 11.53 2.39 4.81
N ILE A 53 10.45 3.01 4.31
CA ILE A 53 10.46 3.75 3.05
C ILE A 53 11.31 5.01 3.14
N LYS A 54 11.24 5.75 4.26
CA LYS A 54 12.11 6.92 4.49
C LYS A 54 13.60 6.62 4.35
N GLU A 55 14.01 5.38 4.61
CA GLU A 55 15.40 5.01 4.43
C GLU A 55 15.82 5.05 2.96
N ILE A 56 14.91 4.90 1.99
CA ILE A 56 15.20 4.75 0.55
C ILE A 56 14.51 5.79 -0.34
N GLU A 57 13.71 6.71 0.21
CA GLU A 57 12.85 7.60 -0.58
C GLU A 57 13.64 8.49 -1.56
N ASP A 58 14.84 8.93 -1.17
CA ASP A 58 15.74 9.73 -2.02
C ASP A 58 16.40 8.93 -3.18
N GLU A 59 16.24 7.60 -3.21
CA GLU A 59 16.82 6.74 -4.25
C GLU A 59 15.91 6.52 -5.46
N TYR A 60 14.63 6.90 -5.36
CA TYR A 60 13.62 6.64 -6.38
C TYR A 60 12.78 7.89 -6.67
N ASP A 61 12.53 8.17 -7.95
CA ASP A 61 11.63 9.27 -8.32
C ASP A 61 10.17 8.98 -7.92
N PHE A 62 9.77 7.70 -7.95
CA PHE A 62 8.43 7.24 -7.60
C PHE A 62 8.47 5.89 -6.89
N ILE A 63 7.65 5.74 -5.86
CA ILE A 63 7.43 4.48 -5.13
C ILE A 63 5.95 4.13 -5.22
N PHE A 64 5.64 2.96 -5.78
CA PHE A 64 4.28 2.43 -5.82
C PHE A 64 4.13 1.29 -4.80
N ILE A 65 3.01 1.28 -4.07
CA ILE A 65 2.68 0.24 -3.10
C ILE A 65 1.39 -0.45 -3.55
N ASP A 66 1.49 -1.71 -3.93
CA ASP A 66 0.32 -2.54 -4.23
C ASP A 66 -0.27 -3.10 -2.92
N CYS A 67 -1.54 -2.80 -2.68
CA CYS A 67 -2.21 -3.13 -1.43
C CYS A 67 -2.98 -4.46 -1.56
N PRO A 68 -3.00 -5.31 -0.52
CA PRO A 68 -3.87 -6.47 -0.51
C PRO A 68 -5.35 -6.04 -0.55
N PRO A 69 -6.28 -6.94 -0.97
CA PRO A 69 -7.71 -6.63 -1.08
C PRO A 69 -8.43 -6.46 0.29
N SER A 70 -7.68 -6.44 1.41
CA SER A 70 -8.20 -6.26 2.76
C SER A 70 -7.96 -4.82 3.25
N LEU A 71 -8.78 -4.34 4.20
CA LEU A 71 -8.56 -3.06 4.89
C LEU A 71 -7.82 -3.27 6.23
N GLY A 72 -6.87 -4.20 6.23
CA GLY A 72 -6.11 -4.65 7.39
C GLY A 72 -4.89 -3.78 7.72
N VAL A 73 -4.03 -4.26 8.62
CA VAL A 73 -2.85 -3.51 9.09
C VAL A 73 -1.85 -3.25 7.96
N LEU A 74 -1.75 -4.15 6.98
CA LEU A 74 -0.90 -3.97 5.80
C LEU A 74 -1.35 -2.78 4.94
N THR A 75 -2.66 -2.68 4.68
CA THR A 75 -3.24 -1.58 3.90
C THR A 75 -3.15 -0.25 4.67
N ILE A 76 -3.33 -0.28 5.99
CA ILE A 76 -3.10 0.90 6.83
C ILE A 76 -1.63 1.36 6.75
N ASN A 77 -0.67 0.43 6.82
CA ASN A 77 0.75 0.75 6.64
C ASN A 77 1.01 1.40 5.27
N ALA A 78 0.45 0.85 4.19
CA ALA A 78 0.58 1.40 2.86
C ALA A 78 0.03 2.83 2.79
N LEU A 79 -1.23 3.05 3.20
CA LEU A 79 -1.88 4.37 3.18
C LEU A 79 -1.18 5.40 4.07
N THR A 80 -0.55 4.97 5.16
CA THR A 80 0.20 5.85 6.05
C THR A 80 1.56 6.25 5.45
N SER A 81 2.06 5.50 4.47
CA SER A 81 3.40 5.68 3.89
C SER A 81 3.42 6.38 2.53
N VAL A 82 2.26 6.79 1.99
CA VAL A 82 2.15 7.39 0.64
C VAL A 82 1.59 8.81 0.72
N GLU A 83 1.96 9.63 -0.25
CA GLU A 83 1.42 10.99 -0.42
C GLU A 83 0.00 10.95 -1.00
N SER A 84 -0.23 10.07 -1.97
CA SER A 84 -1.54 9.94 -2.60
C SER A 84 -1.91 8.49 -2.90
N VAL A 85 -3.22 8.23 -3.06
CA VAL A 85 -3.77 6.91 -3.39
C VAL A 85 -4.59 6.94 -4.68
N LEU A 86 -4.33 5.96 -5.55
CA LEU A 86 -5.15 5.65 -6.71
C LEU A 86 -6.15 4.55 -6.36
N ILE A 87 -7.43 4.78 -6.64
CA ILE A 87 -8.52 3.85 -6.30
C ILE A 87 -9.04 3.16 -7.57
N PRO A 88 -8.70 1.88 -7.81
CA PRO A 88 -9.30 1.12 -8.91
C PRO A 88 -10.75 0.72 -8.57
N ILE A 89 -11.70 1.04 -9.45
CA ILE A 89 -13.12 0.70 -9.30
C ILE A 89 -13.59 -0.11 -10.50
N GLN A 90 -14.11 -1.31 -10.23
CA GLN A 90 -14.79 -2.13 -11.22
C GLN A 90 -16.20 -1.59 -11.49
N CYS A 91 -16.56 -1.44 -12.76
CA CYS A 91 -17.83 -0.84 -13.19
C CYS A 91 -19.05 -1.78 -13.06
N GLU A 92 -19.25 -2.42 -11.91
CA GLU A 92 -20.38 -3.31 -11.62
C GLU A 92 -21.26 -2.80 -10.47
N PHE A 93 -22.54 -3.19 -10.44
CA PHE A 93 -23.54 -2.66 -9.50
C PHE A 93 -23.17 -2.86 -8.01
N TYR A 94 -22.42 -3.92 -7.68
CA TYR A 94 -21.96 -4.21 -6.32
C TYR A 94 -20.71 -3.42 -5.89
N ALA A 95 -20.13 -2.58 -6.77
CA ALA A 95 -18.92 -1.82 -6.47
C ALA A 95 -19.16 -0.64 -5.52
N LEU A 96 -20.40 -0.15 -5.39
CA LEU A 96 -20.69 1.08 -4.64
C LEU A 96 -20.50 0.93 -3.12
N GLU A 97 -20.77 -0.24 -2.55
CA GLU A 97 -20.62 -0.47 -1.10
C GLU A 97 -19.13 -0.55 -0.68
N GLY A 98 -18.32 -1.32 -1.42
CA GLY A 98 -16.89 -1.47 -1.15
C GLY A 98 -16.12 -0.15 -1.33
N VAL A 99 -16.51 0.67 -2.30
CA VAL A 99 -15.93 2.00 -2.52
C VAL A 99 -16.21 2.93 -1.34
N GLY A 100 -17.42 2.90 -0.78
CA GLY A 100 -17.76 3.69 0.40
C GLY A 100 -16.90 3.34 1.62
N GLN A 101 -16.65 2.03 1.84
CA GLN A 101 -15.76 1.58 2.92
C GLN A 101 -14.32 2.04 2.70
N LEU A 102 -13.80 1.94 1.48
CA LEU A 102 -12.45 2.39 1.15
C LEU A 102 -12.28 3.90 1.36
N ILE A 103 -13.22 4.71 0.86
CA ILE A 103 -13.19 6.17 1.04
C ILE A 103 -13.20 6.52 2.53
N ASN A 104 -14.05 5.86 3.32
CA ASN A 104 -14.10 6.07 4.78
C ASN A 104 -12.76 5.70 5.44
N THR A 105 -12.14 4.58 5.06
CA THR A 105 -10.82 4.19 5.59
C THR A 105 -9.74 5.21 5.23
N VAL A 106 -9.68 5.68 3.98
CA VAL A 106 -8.74 6.72 3.54
C VAL A 106 -8.94 8.00 4.38
N GLN A 107 -10.19 8.40 4.63
CA GLN A 107 -10.49 9.56 5.49
C GLN A 107 -10.04 9.37 6.94
N LEU A 108 -10.22 8.17 7.51
CA LEU A 108 -9.78 7.85 8.88
C LEU A 108 -8.26 7.87 9.01
N VAL A 109 -7.54 7.27 8.06
CA VAL A 109 -6.08 7.30 7.98
C VAL A 109 -5.61 8.74 7.83
N ARG A 110 -6.24 9.51 6.91
CA ARG A 110 -5.90 10.91 6.70
C ARG A 110 -6.03 11.74 7.99
N LYS A 111 -7.11 11.55 8.74
CA LYS A 111 -7.37 12.30 9.97
C LYS A 111 -6.39 11.95 11.10
N SER A 112 -5.95 10.70 11.17
CA SER A 112 -5.36 10.14 12.39
C SER A 112 -3.87 9.82 12.26
N LEU A 113 -3.41 9.45 11.06
CA LEU A 113 -2.07 8.87 10.83
C LEU A 113 -1.27 9.62 9.75
N ASN A 114 -1.90 10.01 8.65
CA ASN A 114 -1.23 10.66 7.52
C ASN A 114 -2.04 11.86 6.99
N LYS A 115 -1.84 13.04 7.56
CA LYS A 115 -2.64 14.25 7.26
C LYS A 115 -2.56 14.72 5.81
N ASP A 116 -1.44 14.40 5.17
CA ASP A 116 -1.10 14.81 3.83
C ASP A 116 -1.57 13.79 2.78
N LEU A 117 -2.19 12.68 3.19
CA LEU A 117 -2.76 11.68 2.28
C LEU A 117 -3.88 12.28 1.41
N GLU A 118 -3.66 12.26 0.10
CA GLU A 118 -4.63 12.70 -0.90
C GLU A 118 -5.19 11.53 -1.73
N ILE A 119 -6.38 11.74 -2.32
CA ILE A 119 -6.88 10.83 -3.35
C ILE A 119 -6.39 11.39 -4.68
N GLU A 120 -5.43 10.70 -5.30
CA GLU A 120 -4.86 11.08 -6.60
C GLU A 120 -5.93 10.98 -7.70
N GLY A 121 -6.72 9.92 -7.64
CA GLY A 121 -7.75 9.68 -8.62
C GLY A 121 -8.43 8.33 -8.48
N VAL A 122 -9.45 8.17 -9.31
CA VAL A 122 -10.23 6.94 -9.44
C VAL A 122 -9.99 6.37 -10.82
N VAL A 123 -9.55 5.10 -10.88
CA VAL A 123 -9.30 4.38 -12.12
C VAL A 123 -10.44 3.41 -12.36
N MET A 124 -11.25 3.65 -13.39
CA MET A 124 -12.27 2.69 -13.80
C MET A 124 -11.60 1.48 -14.45
N THR A 125 -11.82 0.29 -13.89
CA THR A 125 -11.26 -0.97 -14.37
C THR A 125 -12.34 -1.91 -14.88
N MET A 126 -11.95 -2.88 -15.72
CA MET A 126 -12.87 -3.87 -16.32
C MET A 126 -14.08 -3.22 -17.04
N TYR A 127 -13.88 -2.03 -17.62
CA TYR A 127 -14.91 -1.31 -18.34
C TYR A 127 -15.27 -2.04 -19.65
N ASP A 128 -16.53 -2.43 -19.78
CA ASP A 128 -17.09 -3.06 -20.98
C ASP A 128 -17.93 -2.05 -21.76
N TYR A 129 -17.47 -1.68 -22.95
CA TYR A 129 -18.10 -0.68 -23.84
C TYR A 129 -19.40 -1.18 -24.51
N ARG A 130 -19.94 -2.34 -24.15
CA ARG A 130 -21.11 -2.95 -24.82
C ARG A 130 -22.48 -2.38 -24.42
N THR A 131 -22.56 -1.11 -24.01
CA THR A 131 -23.83 -0.39 -23.76
C THR A 131 -23.85 0.94 -24.49
#